data_AF-A0A9P0NRZ7-F1
#
_entry.id   AF-A0A9P0NRZ7-F1
#
_cell.length_a   1.000
_cell.length_b   1.000
_cell.length_c   1.000
_cell.angle_alpha   90.00
_cell.angle_beta   90.00
_cell.angle_gamma   90.00
#
_symmetry.space_group_name_H-M   'P 1'
#
loop_
_entity.id
_entity.type
_entity.pdbx_description
1 polymer ?
#
loop_
_entity_poly.entity_id
_entity_poly.type
_entity_poly.pdbx_seq_one_letter_code
_entity_poly.pdbx_strand_id
1 'polypeptide(L)' 'MNEKTSSAKDAKETFQCLMELSTLLGADLDPEVLSICVRLCEAGVNPELLVTVLKDILKEVQVVRQEE' A
#
# COMPACT_ATOMS: atom_id res chain seq x y z
N MET A 1 27.96 -17.27 -5.27
CA MET A 1 26.70 -17.97 -4.94
C MET A 1 25.89 -17.02 -4.06
N ASN A 2 24.66 -16.65 -4.48
CA ASN A 2 23.53 -16.15 -3.68
C ASN A 2 23.34 -14.69 -3.17
N GLU A 3 24.13 -13.67 -3.53
CA GLU A 3 23.77 -12.29 -3.10
C GLU A 3 22.51 -11.72 -3.77
N LYS A 4 22.27 -12.01 -5.06
CA LYS A 4 21.10 -11.46 -5.78
C LYS A 4 19.75 -12.03 -5.35
N THR A 5 19.73 -13.18 -4.67
CA THR A 5 18.48 -13.82 -4.21
C THR A 5 18.01 -13.35 -2.84
N SER A 6 18.88 -12.71 -2.02
CA SER A 6 18.46 -12.21 -0.71
C SER A 6 17.58 -10.97 -0.83
N SER A 7 18.00 -9.96 -1.62
CA SER A 7 17.28 -8.68 -1.70
C SER A 7 15.80 -8.79 -2.11
N ALA A 8 15.47 -9.66 -3.09
CA ALA A 8 14.09 -9.87 -3.50
C ALA A 8 13.25 -10.62 -2.43
N LYS A 9 13.90 -11.53 -1.69
CA LYS A 9 13.27 -12.24 -0.58
C LYS A 9 13.01 -11.30 0.59
N ASP A 10 13.99 -10.47 0.93
CA ASP A 10 13.93 -9.49 2.02
C ASP A 10 12.86 -8.42 1.74
N ALA A 11 12.74 -7.95 0.49
CA ALA A 11 11.68 -7.04 0.06
C ALA A 11 10.29 -7.68 0.18
N LYS A 12 10.15 -8.97 -0.19
CA LYS A 12 8.89 -9.70 -0.06
C LYS A 12 8.49 -9.87 1.41
N GLU A 13 9.42 -10.24 2.27
CA GLU A 13 9.17 -10.39 3.72
C GLU A 13 8.78 -9.05 4.35
N THR A 14 9.46 -7.96 3.96
CA THR A 14 9.12 -6.60 4.38
C THR A 14 7.70 -6.23 3.95
N PHE A 15 7.35 -6.47 2.69
CA PHE A 15 6.02 -6.18 2.17
C PHE A 15 4.93 -7.02 2.87
N GLN A 16 5.21 -8.29 3.16
CA GLN A 16 4.31 -9.17 3.91
C GLN A 16 4.04 -8.60 5.31
N CYS A 17 5.08 -8.11 6.01
CA CYS A 17 4.93 -7.47 7.31
C CYS A 17 4.08 -6.19 7.22
N LEU A 18 4.27 -5.37 6.19
CA LEU A 18 3.43 -4.19 5.96
C LEU A 18 1.96 -4.54 5.71
N MET A 19 1.68 -5.64 5.00
CA MET A 19 0.32 -6.15 4.82
C MET A 19 -0.32 -6.55 6.15
N GLU A 20 0.41 -7.30 7.00
CA GLU A 20 -0.08 -7.70 8.32
C GLU A 20 -0.36 -6.49 9.22
N LEU A 21 0.50 -5.47 9.18
CA LEU A 21 0.28 -4.21 9.89
C LEU A 21 -0.98 -3.47 9.38
N SER A 22 -1.19 -3.43 8.06
CA SER A 22 -2.39 -2.82 7.45
C SER A 22 -3.68 -3.49 7.94
N THR A 23 -3.71 -4.82 8.01
CA THR A 23 -4.85 -5.58 8.56
C THR A 23 -5.03 -5.31 10.05
N LEU A 24 -3.95 -5.34 10.85
CA LEU A 24 -4.04 -5.13 12.29
C LEU A 24 -4.57 -3.74 12.66
N LEU A 25 -4.22 -2.72 11.85
CA LEU A 25 -4.67 -1.34 12.03
C LEU A 25 -6.07 -1.08 11.44
N GLY A 26 -6.69 -2.06 10.80
CA GLY A 26 -8.01 -1.92 10.17
C GLY A 26 -8.01 -0.98 8.95
N ALA A 27 -6.85 -0.80 8.30
CA ALA A 27 -6.75 -0.04 7.06
C ALA A 27 -7.22 -0.89 5.86
N ASP A 28 -7.13 -2.23 5.98
CA ASP A 28 -7.57 -3.23 5.00
C ASP A 28 -7.20 -2.88 3.55
N LEU A 29 -5.97 -2.36 3.38
CA LEU A 29 -5.46 -2.00 2.06
C LEU A 29 -5.25 -3.25 1.22
N ASP A 30 -5.77 -3.21 -0.01
CA ASP A 30 -5.48 -4.22 -1.02
C ASP A 30 -3.96 -4.26 -1.32
N PRO A 31 -3.37 -5.44 -1.58
CA PRO A 31 -1.95 -5.57 -1.88
C PRO A 31 -1.47 -4.66 -3.03
N GLU A 32 -2.30 -4.43 -4.05
CA GLU A 32 -1.97 -3.52 -5.14
C GLU A 32 -1.92 -2.07 -4.66
N VAL A 33 -2.89 -1.66 -3.85
CA VAL A 33 -2.94 -0.31 -3.25
C VAL A 33 -1.75 -0.08 -2.33
N LEU A 34 -1.41 -1.05 -1.48
CA LEU A 34 -0.25 -0.92 -0.58
C LEU A 34 1.07 -0.83 -1.38
N SER A 35 1.21 -1.61 -2.45
CA SER A 35 2.38 -1.54 -3.33
C SER A 35 2.57 -0.16 -3.96
N ILE A 36 1.47 0.45 -4.42
CA ILE A 36 1.49 1.82 -4.95
C ILE A 36 1.87 2.82 -3.86
N CYS A 37 1.29 2.71 -2.66
CA CYS A 37 1.62 3.59 -1.54
C CYS A 37 3.10 3.53 -1.16
N VAL A 38 3.69 2.32 -1.11
CA VAL A 38 5.13 2.14 -0.84
C VAL A 38 5.97 2.87 -1.89
N ARG A 39 5.65 2.70 -3.18
CA ARG A 39 6.39 3.36 -4.28
C ARG A 39 6.27 4.89 -4.24
N LEU A 40 5.11 5.42 -3.84
CA LEU A 40 4.91 6.86 -3.68
C LEU A 40 5.72 7.40 -2.50
N CYS A 41 5.73 6.70 -1.37
CA CYS A 41 6.56 7.06 -0.22
C CYS A 41 8.06 7.01 -0.57
N GLU A 42 8.52 5.99 -1.31
CA GLU A 42 9.90 5.89 -1.81
C GLU A 42 10.27 7.04 -2.76
N ALA A 43 9.30 7.57 -3.51
CA ALA A 43 9.46 8.76 -4.35
C ALA A 43 9.47 10.09 -3.56
N GLY A 44 9.36 10.03 -2.23
CA GLY A 44 9.37 11.20 -1.35
C GLY A 44 8.01 11.85 -1.13
N VAL A 45 6.91 11.18 -1.51
CA VAL A 45 5.56 11.67 -1.19
C VAL A 45 5.34 11.59 0.32
N ASN A 46 4.77 12.65 0.88
CA ASN A 46 4.40 12.69 2.29
C ASN A 46 3.28 11.65 2.59
N PRO A 47 3.48 10.72 3.55
CA PRO A 47 2.50 9.68 3.87
C PRO A 47 1.16 10.22 4.39
N GLU A 48 1.16 11.29 5.18
CA GLU A 48 -0.05 11.89 5.75
C GLU A 48 -0.96 12.49 4.65
N LEU A 49 -0.36 13.17 3.67
CA LEU A 49 -1.07 13.69 2.49
C LEU A 49 -1.56 12.55 1.60
N LEU A 50 -0.75 11.51 1.41
CA LEU A 50 -1.13 10.33 0.64
C LEU A 50 -2.37 9.64 1.22
N VAL A 51 -2.45 9.49 2.54
CA VAL A 51 -3.63 8.93 3.22
C VAL A 51 -4.88 9.77 2.96
N THR A 52 -4.74 11.10 2.95
CA THR A 52 -5.87 12.01 2.71
C THR A 52 -6.41 11.81 1.29
N VAL A 53 -5.53 11.86 0.29
CA VAL A 53 -5.91 11.67 -1.12
C VAL A 53 -6.46 10.27 -1.37
N LEU A 54 -5.86 9.23 -0.77
CA LEU A 54 -6.33 7.85 -0.91
C LEU A 54 -7.75 7.67 -0.36
N LYS A 55 -8.07 8.28 0.79
CA LYS A 55 -9.42 8.26 1.36
C LYS A 55 -10.45 8.93 0.45
N ASP A 56 -10.10 10.05 -0.15
CA ASP A 56 -10.98 10.77 -1.07
C ASP A 56 -11.26 9.94 -2.33
N ILE A 57 -10.22 9.35 -2.94
CA ILE A 57 -10.36 8.47 -4.11
C ILE A 57 -11.23 7.24 -3.78
N LEU A 58 -10.97 6.56 -2.65
CA LEU A 58 -11.75 5.38 -2.26
C LEU A 58 -13.23 5.72 -2.04
N LYS A 59 -13.51 6.88 -1.46
CA LYS A 59 -14.88 7.38 -1.27
C LYS A 59 -15.55 7.65 -2.62
N GLU A 60 -14.88 8.31 -3.56
CA GLU A 60 -15.42 8.55 -4.90
C GLU A 60 -15.70 7.24 -5.66
N VAL A 61 -14.78 6.26 -5.59
CA VAL A 61 -14.98 4.93 -6.20
C VAL A 61 -16.19 4.21 -5.59
N GLN A 62 -16.40 4.32 -4.27
CA GLN A 62 -17.57 3.74 -3.62
C GLN A 62 -18.88 4.40 -4.07
N VAL A 63 -18.88 5.73 -4.23
CA VAL A 63 -20.06 6.46 -4.74
C VAL A 63 -20.38 6.01 -6.16
N VAL A 64 -19.40 5.97 -7.06
CA VAL A 64 -19.59 5.53 -8.45
C VAL A 64 -20.15 4.10 -8.51
N ARG A 65 -19.66 3.19 -7.66
CA ARG A 65 -20.15 1.80 -7.59
C ARG A 65 -21.56 1.65 -7.02
N GLN A 66 -22.08 2.66 -6.31
CA GLN A 66 -23.45 2.65 -5.77
C GLN A 66 -24.47 3.29 -6.73
N GLU A 67 -23.99 4.01 -7.75
CA GLU A 67 -24.83 4.63 -8.78
C GLU A 67 -25.04 3.71 -10.00
N GLU A 68 -24.34 2.57 -10.06
CA GLU A 68 -24.60 1.45 -10.99
C GLU A 68 -25.65 0.47 -10.44
#